data_AF-A0A941A808-F1
#
_entry.id   AF-A0A941A808-F1
#
_cell.length_a   1.000
_cell.length_b   1.000
_cell.length_c   1.000
_cell.angle_alpha   90.00
_cell.angle_beta   90.00
_cell.angle_gamma   90.00
#
_symmetry.space_group_name_H-M   'P 1'
#
loop_
_entity.id
_entity.type
_entity.pdbx_description
1 polymer ?
#
loop_
_entity_poly.entity_id
_entity_poly.type
_entity_poly.pdbx_seq_one_letter_code
_entity_poly.pdbx_strand_id
1 'polypeptide(L)'
;MKKKLIAFLLTISILPLLLSSAYLYQLIDRTVSSSFEELSQAQATAIASDVSSLIESNMVTVRQLAVQPVAQSMNAAALVPLLEAVNKTMPDVSSVIVNKPDGWQLARSDKAKLIDVSARPYYKEILAGKTEVISEVTVSSTSGKFIVLLVTPVKVDNQLVGSVQLAFHLDKLSEFVEKLSKNSRTAFIVDRDGKMLAHPDKKLTTERTDMNGIPFVQQALKGASGQAEYTSKDGVKKLVRYQREEKTGWVVCLEVPQEVLDSKQNSIKYIVIASLVVLILVVLILGSFIANRITKPIIAMVAVSNRIIEGDLRNTANISASDEVGVLAKNFNTMVENLRGLIEQIYTSSEKLASSSEELTASAEQS
;
A
#
# COMPACT_ATOMS: atom_id res chain seq x y z
N MET A 1 11.50 -46.08 13.75
CA MET A 1 11.76 -45.74 12.33
C MET A 1 10.76 -44.73 11.77
N LYS A 2 9.44 -45.02 11.76
CA LYS A 2 8.39 -44.12 11.26
C LYS A 2 8.48 -42.66 11.73
N LYS A 3 8.56 -42.42 13.05
CA LYS A 3 8.67 -41.06 13.62
C LYS A 3 9.92 -40.30 13.13
N LYS A 4 11.05 -41.00 12.97
CA LYS A 4 12.31 -40.41 12.47
C LYS A 4 12.19 -40.02 10.99
N LEU A 5 11.56 -40.86 10.17
CA LEU A 5 11.34 -40.59 8.75
C LEU A 5 10.36 -39.42 8.53
N ILE A 6 9.26 -39.37 9.29
CA ILE A 6 8.31 -38.25 9.25
C ILE A 6 9.00 -36.95 9.70
N ALA A 7 9.77 -37.00 10.79
CA ALA A 7 10.52 -35.83 11.26
C ALA A 7 11.51 -35.33 10.20
N PHE A 8 12.23 -36.23 9.52
CA PHE A 8 13.15 -35.88 8.44
C PHE A 8 12.44 -35.21 7.25
N LEU A 9 11.32 -35.80 6.79
CA LEU A 9 10.50 -35.22 5.72
C LEU A 9 9.91 -33.86 6.11
N LEU A 10 9.46 -33.70 7.36
CA LEU A 10 8.97 -32.43 7.87
C LEU A 10 10.08 -31.38 7.86
N THR A 11 11.28 -31.70 8.36
CA THR A 11 12.39 -30.73 8.41
C THR A 11 12.85 -30.30 7.01
N ILE A 12 12.93 -31.22 6.05
CA ILE A 12 13.43 -30.91 4.70
C ILE A 12 12.43 -30.09 3.90
N SER A 13 11.12 -30.25 4.15
CA SER A 13 10.07 -29.50 3.48
C SER A 13 9.81 -28.15 4.15
N ILE A 14 9.64 -28.12 5.48
CA ILE A 14 9.20 -26.92 6.22
C ILE A 14 10.26 -25.81 6.19
N LEU A 15 11.55 -26.15 6.25
CA LEU A 15 12.59 -25.13 6.31
C LEU A 15 12.66 -24.25 5.05
N PRO A 16 12.73 -24.80 3.82
CA PRO A 16 12.62 -23.99 2.59
C PRO A 16 11.33 -23.19 2.49
N LEU A 17 10.21 -23.73 2.99
CA LEU A 17 8.90 -23.06 2.98
C LEU A 17 8.85 -21.85 3.91
N LEU A 18 9.42 -21.96 5.11
CA LEU A 18 9.51 -20.84 6.03
C LEU A 18 10.40 -19.75 5.44
N LEU A 19 11.52 -20.13 4.83
CA LEU A 19 12.41 -19.19 4.16
C LEU A 19 11.74 -18.51 2.97
N SER A 20 11.04 -19.27 2.10
CA SER A 20 10.34 -18.71 0.95
C SER A 20 9.16 -17.83 1.35
N SER A 21 8.41 -18.22 2.39
CA SER A 21 7.32 -17.42 2.96
C SER A 21 7.83 -16.13 3.58
N ALA A 22 8.92 -16.18 4.36
CA ALA A 22 9.56 -14.99 4.92
C ALA A 22 10.08 -14.06 3.83
N TYR A 23 10.71 -14.62 2.78
CA TYR A 23 11.18 -13.87 1.63
C TYR A 23 10.02 -13.21 0.86
N LEU A 24 8.93 -13.95 0.60
CA LEU A 24 7.75 -13.43 -0.08
C LEU A 24 7.09 -12.31 0.74
N TYR A 25 7.00 -12.49 2.05
CA TYR A 25 6.48 -11.47 2.95
C TYR A 25 7.31 -10.18 2.90
N GLN A 26 8.64 -10.29 2.97
CA GLN A 26 9.54 -9.14 2.83
C GLN A 26 9.43 -8.47 1.46
N LEU A 27 9.33 -9.26 0.38
CA LEU A 27 9.18 -8.73 -0.98
C LEU A 27 7.86 -7.97 -1.12
N ILE A 28 6.76 -8.52 -0.63
CA ILE A 28 5.45 -7.86 -0.65
C ILE A 28 5.50 -6.58 0.19
N ASP A 29 6.05 -6.64 1.41
CA ASP A 29 6.11 -5.48 2.29
C ASP A 29 6.90 -4.32 1.65
N ARG A 30 8.06 -4.62 1.07
CA ARG A 30 8.85 -3.64 0.31
C ARG A 30 8.12 -3.10 -0.90
N THR A 31 7.51 -3.98 -1.70
CA THR A 31 6.83 -3.60 -2.94
C THR A 31 5.58 -2.77 -2.67
N VAL A 32 4.76 -3.18 -1.71
CA VAL A 32 3.55 -2.45 -1.31
C VAL A 32 3.92 -1.09 -0.74
N SER A 33 4.94 -1.03 0.12
CA SER A 33 5.45 0.23 0.66
C SER A 33 5.93 1.12 -0.48
N SER A 34 6.89 0.67 -1.30
CA SER A 34 7.47 1.48 -2.38
C SER A 34 6.44 1.91 -3.43
N SER A 35 5.55 1.02 -3.88
CA SER A 35 4.48 1.35 -4.81
C SER A 35 3.49 2.35 -4.20
N PHE A 36 3.22 2.23 -2.90
CA PHE A 36 2.42 3.23 -2.19
C PHE A 36 3.14 4.58 -2.13
N GLU A 37 4.47 4.60 -1.90
CA GLU A 37 5.26 5.83 -1.89
C GLU A 37 5.21 6.51 -3.26
N GLU A 38 5.51 5.79 -4.34
CA GLU A 38 5.53 6.29 -5.71
C GLU A 38 4.16 6.80 -6.14
N LEU A 39 3.09 6.02 -5.91
CA LEU A 39 1.74 6.41 -6.28
C LEU A 39 1.27 7.63 -5.49
N SER A 40 1.58 7.69 -4.19
CA SER A 40 1.17 8.81 -3.34
C SER A 40 1.95 10.08 -3.71
N GLN A 41 3.23 9.97 -4.06
CA GLN A 41 4.02 11.09 -4.56
C GLN A 41 3.47 11.60 -5.90
N ALA A 42 3.22 10.71 -6.86
CA ALA A 42 2.65 11.08 -8.15
C ALA A 42 1.28 11.76 -7.99
N GLN A 43 0.43 11.26 -7.07
CA GLN A 43 -0.85 11.88 -6.76
C GLN A 43 -0.69 13.24 -6.07
N ALA A 44 0.19 13.39 -5.08
CA ALA A 44 0.43 14.68 -4.44
C ALA A 44 0.93 15.73 -5.45
N THR A 45 1.84 15.35 -6.35
CA THR A 45 2.31 16.20 -7.46
C THR A 45 1.18 16.56 -8.42
N ALA A 46 0.35 15.59 -8.81
CA ALA A 46 -0.81 15.84 -9.68
C ALA A 46 -1.81 16.80 -9.04
N ILE A 47 -2.13 16.62 -7.76
CA ILE A 47 -3.02 17.53 -7.02
C ILE A 47 -2.41 18.92 -6.92
N ALA A 48 -1.11 19.04 -6.65
CA ALA A 48 -0.43 20.33 -6.63
C ALA A 48 -0.47 21.02 -8.00
N SER A 49 -0.29 20.26 -9.08
CA SER A 49 -0.43 20.74 -10.45
C SER A 49 -1.86 21.19 -10.76
N ASP A 50 -2.88 20.45 -10.32
CA ASP A 50 -4.27 20.81 -10.54
C ASP A 50 -4.68 22.06 -9.75
N VAL A 51 -4.20 22.20 -8.51
CA VAL A 51 -4.37 23.42 -7.70
C VAL A 51 -3.69 24.61 -8.39
N SER A 52 -2.44 24.44 -8.85
CA SER A 52 -1.74 25.47 -9.61
C SER A 52 -2.51 25.85 -10.88
N SER A 53 -3.04 24.87 -11.60
CA SER A 53 -3.83 25.08 -12.82
C SER A 53 -5.16 25.78 -12.55
N LEU A 54 -5.84 25.47 -11.44
CA LEU A 54 -7.06 26.15 -11.02
C LEU A 54 -6.80 27.62 -10.70
N ILE A 55 -5.73 27.92 -9.96
CA ILE A 55 -5.35 29.30 -9.65
C ILE A 55 -4.90 30.04 -10.91
N GLU A 56 -4.09 29.41 -11.75
CA GLU A 56 -3.61 29.99 -13.01
C GLU A 56 -4.76 30.28 -13.96
N SER A 57 -5.73 29.37 -14.11
CA SER A 57 -6.91 29.56 -14.96
C SER A 57 -7.70 30.81 -14.54
N ASN A 58 -7.95 30.97 -13.24
CA ASN A 58 -8.60 32.17 -12.72
C ASN A 58 -7.71 33.42 -12.88
N MET A 59 -6.39 33.31 -12.69
CA MET A 59 -5.45 34.42 -12.87
C MET A 59 -5.37 34.89 -14.33
N VAL A 60 -5.48 33.97 -15.30
CA VAL A 60 -5.62 34.31 -16.73
C VAL A 60 -6.88 35.15 -16.93
N THR A 61 -8.01 34.78 -16.34
CA THR A 61 -9.25 35.58 -16.44
C THR A 61 -9.07 36.99 -15.89
N VAL A 62 -8.45 37.13 -14.71
CA VAL A 62 -8.17 38.45 -14.11
C VAL A 62 -7.25 39.29 -15.01
N ARG A 63 -6.20 38.68 -15.57
CA ARG A 63 -5.32 39.35 -16.54
C ARG A 63 -6.06 39.81 -17.78
N GLN A 64 -6.90 38.95 -18.36
CA GLN A 64 -7.67 39.29 -19.55
C GLN A 64 -8.62 40.45 -19.26
N LEU A 65 -9.27 40.47 -18.09
CA LEU A 65 -10.08 41.62 -17.68
C LEU A 65 -9.27 42.89 -17.51
N ALA A 66 -8.08 42.81 -16.92
CA ALA A 66 -7.25 43.98 -16.64
C ALA A 66 -6.77 44.70 -17.92
N VAL A 67 -6.70 44.00 -19.06
CA VAL A 67 -6.33 44.59 -20.35
C VAL A 67 -7.52 45.00 -21.21
N GLN A 68 -8.76 44.77 -20.78
CA GLN A 68 -9.93 45.20 -21.56
C GLN A 68 -10.06 46.72 -21.57
N PRO A 69 -10.45 47.35 -22.71
CA PRO A 69 -10.69 48.79 -22.76
C PRO A 69 -11.70 49.29 -21.72
N VAL A 70 -12.72 48.48 -21.43
CA VAL A 70 -13.72 48.80 -20.40
C VAL A 70 -13.08 48.88 -19.01
N ALA A 71 -12.14 48.00 -18.68
CA ALA A 71 -11.40 48.06 -17.42
C ALA A 71 -10.45 49.25 -17.37
N GLN A 72 -9.72 49.51 -18.44
CA GLN A 72 -8.83 50.67 -18.58
C GLN A 72 -9.57 52.01 -18.51
N SER A 73 -10.84 52.06 -18.94
CA SER A 73 -11.66 53.27 -18.90
C SER A 73 -11.96 53.76 -17.48
N MET A 74 -11.83 52.89 -16.47
CA MET A 74 -12.17 53.16 -15.07
C MET A 74 -13.57 53.81 -14.90
N ASN A 75 -14.53 53.47 -15.76
CA ASN A 75 -15.90 53.94 -15.71
C ASN A 75 -16.80 52.88 -15.02
N ALA A 76 -17.29 53.21 -13.82
CA ALA A 76 -18.12 52.29 -13.02
C ALA A 76 -19.38 51.79 -13.75
N ALA A 77 -20.06 52.67 -14.51
CA ALA A 77 -21.30 52.32 -15.22
C ALA A 77 -21.07 51.30 -16.33
N ALA A 78 -19.91 51.35 -16.99
CA ALA A 78 -19.51 50.37 -18.01
C ALA A 78 -18.93 49.08 -17.41
N LEU A 79 -18.27 49.17 -16.25
CA LEU A 79 -17.66 48.04 -15.56
C LEU A 79 -18.68 47.07 -14.97
N VAL A 80 -19.72 47.56 -14.30
CA VAL A 80 -20.66 46.68 -13.56
C VAL A 80 -21.27 45.58 -14.46
N PRO A 81 -21.82 45.87 -15.66
CA PRO A 81 -22.36 44.83 -16.54
C PRO A 81 -21.33 43.79 -16.98
N LEU A 82 -20.10 44.21 -17.27
CA LEU A 82 -19.00 43.32 -17.64
C LEU A 82 -18.64 42.37 -16.49
N LEU A 83 -18.46 42.93 -15.29
CA LEU A 83 -18.11 42.15 -14.10
C LEU A 83 -19.20 41.14 -13.74
N GLU A 84 -20.48 41.53 -13.86
CA GLU A 84 -21.62 40.62 -13.70
C GLU A 84 -21.60 39.47 -14.71
N ALA A 85 -21.37 39.78 -15.99
CA ALA A 85 -21.33 38.77 -17.05
C ALA A 85 -20.22 37.74 -16.80
N VAL A 86 -19.03 38.20 -16.39
CA VAL A 86 -17.90 37.32 -16.07
C VAL A 86 -18.20 36.48 -14.83
N ASN A 87 -18.72 37.09 -13.76
CA ASN A 87 -19.04 36.38 -12.52
C ASN A 87 -20.09 35.27 -12.76
N LYS A 88 -21.06 35.49 -13.66
CA LYS A 88 -22.04 34.47 -14.05
C LYS A 88 -21.42 33.25 -14.73
N THR A 89 -20.29 33.41 -15.42
CA THR A 89 -19.54 32.30 -16.03
C THR A 89 -18.60 31.59 -15.08
N MET A 90 -18.43 32.10 -13.85
CA MET A 90 -17.45 31.62 -12.87
C MET A 90 -18.15 31.25 -11.56
N PRO A 91 -18.83 30.10 -11.49
CA PRO A 91 -19.61 29.70 -10.30
C PRO A 91 -18.77 29.51 -9.02
N ASP A 92 -17.45 29.39 -9.15
CA ASP A 92 -16.53 29.20 -8.03
C ASP A 92 -15.97 30.53 -7.47
N VAL A 93 -16.37 31.65 -8.09
CA VAL A 93 -15.96 33.00 -7.72
C VAL A 93 -17.08 33.70 -6.95
N SER A 94 -16.72 34.36 -5.85
CA SER A 94 -17.66 35.14 -5.06
C SER A 94 -18.01 36.47 -5.71
N SER A 95 -16.99 37.17 -6.21
CA SER A 95 -17.11 38.47 -6.83
C SER A 95 -15.87 38.81 -7.66
N VAL A 96 -16.09 39.59 -8.72
CA VAL A 96 -15.06 40.24 -9.51
C VAL A 96 -15.16 41.74 -9.24
N ILE A 97 -14.03 42.38 -8.96
CA ILE A 97 -13.97 43.73 -8.40
C ILE A 97 -12.90 44.53 -9.13
N VAL A 98 -13.16 45.81 -9.38
CA VAL A 98 -12.17 46.76 -9.88
C VAL A 98 -11.93 47.82 -8.82
N ASN A 99 -10.67 48.08 -8.50
CA ASN A 99 -10.24 49.12 -7.56
C ASN A 99 -9.59 50.28 -8.32
N LYS A 100 -9.77 51.50 -7.81
CA LYS A 100 -9.01 52.70 -8.18
C LYS A 100 -7.56 52.61 -7.65
N PRO A 101 -6.64 53.49 -8.08
CA PRO A 101 -5.25 53.54 -7.57
C PRO A 101 -5.13 53.94 -6.10
N ASP A 102 -6.15 54.61 -5.55
CA ASP A 102 -6.22 55.01 -4.14
C ASP A 102 -6.69 53.88 -3.21
N GLY A 103 -6.95 52.68 -3.76
CA GLY A 103 -7.43 51.52 -3.01
C GLY A 103 -8.94 51.47 -2.79
N TRP A 104 -9.70 52.48 -3.22
CA TRP A 104 -11.15 52.40 -3.16
C TRP A 104 -11.71 51.51 -4.27
N GLN A 105 -12.63 50.62 -3.90
CA GLN A 105 -13.39 49.84 -4.88
C GLN A 105 -14.23 50.76 -5.77
N LEU A 106 -14.15 50.56 -7.08
CA LEU A 106 -14.89 51.31 -8.10
C LEU A 106 -16.17 50.57 -8.51
N ALA A 107 -16.05 49.27 -8.76
CA ALA A 107 -17.15 48.43 -9.26
C ALA A 107 -16.99 47.00 -8.76
N ARG A 108 -18.12 46.32 -8.57
CA ARG A 108 -18.17 44.91 -8.14
C ARG A 108 -19.28 44.18 -8.91
N SER A 109 -19.07 42.91 -9.20
CA SER A 109 -20.07 42.04 -9.84
C SER A 109 -21.27 41.71 -8.93
N ASP A 110 -21.10 41.78 -7.61
CA ASP A 110 -22.11 41.39 -6.60
C ASP A 110 -22.97 42.57 -6.10
N LYS A 111 -22.70 43.80 -6.59
CA LYS A 111 -23.35 45.05 -6.15
C LYS A 111 -23.30 45.32 -4.64
N ALA A 112 -22.42 44.64 -3.91
CA ALA A 112 -22.25 44.89 -2.50
C ALA A 112 -21.63 46.28 -2.26
N LYS A 113 -21.69 46.75 -1.01
CA LYS A 113 -21.13 48.05 -0.63
C LYS A 113 -19.65 48.12 -0.98
N LEU A 114 -19.25 49.19 -1.67
CA LEU A 114 -17.86 49.48 -2.00
C LEU A 114 -17.09 49.82 -0.72
N ILE A 115 -15.89 49.27 -0.59
CA ILE A 115 -15.02 49.47 0.56
C ILE A 115 -13.62 49.93 0.13
N ASP A 116 -12.90 50.52 1.06
CA ASP A 116 -11.48 50.83 0.93
C ASP A 116 -10.63 49.59 1.25
N VAL A 117 -9.72 49.24 0.34
CA VAL A 117 -8.76 48.13 0.51
C VAL A 117 -7.30 48.59 0.51
N SER A 118 -7.04 49.91 0.51
CA SER A 118 -5.70 50.51 0.49
C SER A 118 -4.76 49.98 1.58
N ALA A 119 -5.31 49.71 2.77
CA ALA A 119 -4.55 49.21 3.91
C ALA A 119 -4.16 47.72 3.81
N ARG A 120 -4.77 46.96 2.90
CA ARG A 120 -4.60 45.50 2.81
C ARG A 120 -3.22 45.12 2.25
N PRO A 121 -2.55 44.08 2.79
CA PRO A 121 -1.23 43.65 2.32
C PRO A 121 -1.16 43.40 0.81
N TYR A 122 -2.10 42.64 0.26
CA TYR A 122 -2.13 42.34 -1.18
C TYR A 122 -2.20 43.60 -2.05
N TYR A 123 -2.86 44.67 -1.59
CA TYR A 123 -2.99 45.91 -2.37
C TYR A 123 -1.70 46.71 -2.34
N LYS A 124 -0.98 46.71 -1.20
CA LYS A 124 0.36 47.29 -1.10
C LYS A 124 1.36 46.61 -2.04
N GLU A 125 1.22 45.31 -2.27
CA GLU A 125 2.04 44.58 -3.24
C GLU A 125 1.79 45.02 -4.68
N ILE A 126 0.54 45.34 -5.04
CA ILE A 126 0.20 45.92 -6.34
C ILE A 126 0.83 47.31 -6.51
N LEU A 127 0.73 48.16 -5.48
CA LEU A 127 1.37 49.47 -5.47
C LEU A 127 2.91 49.39 -5.56
N ALA A 128 3.50 48.33 -4.98
CA ALA A 128 4.92 48.02 -5.09
C ALA A 128 5.33 47.51 -6.48
N GLY A 129 4.41 47.43 -7.44
CA GLY A 129 4.69 47.10 -8.84
C GLY A 129 4.56 45.62 -9.19
N LYS A 130 4.07 44.76 -8.28
CA LYS A 130 3.81 43.36 -8.63
C LYS A 130 2.75 43.26 -9.72
N THR A 131 2.98 42.38 -10.68
CA THR A 131 2.09 42.16 -11.83
C THR A 131 0.97 41.16 -11.53
N GLU A 132 1.17 40.29 -10.55
CA GLU A 132 0.19 39.32 -10.08
C GLU A 132 0.36 39.14 -8.57
N VAL A 133 -0.75 39.15 -7.85
CA VAL A 133 -0.77 38.96 -6.40
C VAL A 133 -1.84 37.95 -6.03
N ILE A 134 -1.44 36.97 -5.24
CA ILE A 134 -2.33 36.02 -4.56
C ILE A 134 -2.31 36.41 -3.10
N SER A 135 -3.45 36.91 -2.59
CA SER A 135 -3.52 37.41 -1.22
C SER A 135 -3.38 36.29 -0.18
N GLU A 136 -3.11 36.70 1.05
CA GLU A 136 -3.41 35.92 2.23
C GLU A 136 -4.91 35.57 2.31
N VAL A 137 -5.24 34.56 3.12
CA VAL A 137 -6.64 34.24 3.42
C VAL A 137 -7.24 35.37 4.25
N THR A 138 -8.29 36.00 3.74
CA THR A 138 -9.02 37.06 4.43
C THR A 138 -10.50 36.72 4.54
N VAL A 139 -11.18 37.32 5.50
CA VAL A 139 -12.64 37.29 5.58
C VAL A 139 -13.21 38.31 4.60
N SER A 140 -14.14 37.86 3.76
CA SER A 140 -14.91 38.75 2.89
C SER A 140 -15.82 39.64 3.72
N SER A 141 -15.69 40.96 3.59
CA SER A 141 -16.54 41.92 4.29
C SER A 141 -18.02 41.87 3.88
N THR A 142 -18.34 41.22 2.76
CA THR A 142 -19.71 41.14 2.23
C THR A 142 -20.39 39.82 2.55
N SER A 143 -19.65 38.70 2.54
CA SER A 143 -20.20 37.35 2.78
C SER A 143 -19.82 36.74 4.13
N GLY A 144 -18.85 37.32 4.85
CA GLY A 144 -18.33 36.76 6.11
C GLY A 144 -17.53 35.46 5.93
N LYS A 145 -17.35 34.99 4.70
CA LYS A 145 -16.61 33.76 4.39
C LYS A 145 -15.14 34.04 4.15
N PHE A 146 -14.29 33.05 4.40
CA PHE A 146 -12.89 33.12 3.99
C PHE A 146 -12.74 33.08 2.48
N ILE A 147 -11.87 33.94 1.96
CA ILE A 147 -11.55 34.08 0.56
C ILE A 147 -10.05 34.27 0.35
N VAL A 148 -9.59 33.93 -0.86
CA VAL A 148 -8.30 34.36 -1.42
C VAL A 148 -8.58 35.27 -2.61
N LEU A 149 -7.81 36.35 -2.73
CA LEU A 149 -7.93 37.31 -3.83
C LEU A 149 -6.82 37.05 -4.84
N LEU A 150 -7.19 36.94 -6.11
CA LEU A 150 -6.28 36.95 -7.26
C LEU A 150 -6.35 38.33 -7.88
N VAL A 151 -5.22 39.05 -7.91
CA VAL A 151 -5.19 40.49 -8.22
C VAL A 151 -4.17 40.77 -9.32
N THR A 152 -4.57 41.59 -10.30
CA THR A 152 -3.72 42.08 -11.38
C THR A 152 -3.90 43.59 -11.54
N PRO A 153 -2.82 44.38 -11.70
CA PRO A 153 -2.91 45.80 -11.96
C PRO A 153 -3.52 46.09 -13.34
N VAL A 154 -4.34 47.12 -13.43
CA VAL A 154 -4.78 47.73 -14.69
C VAL A 154 -3.81 48.83 -15.03
N LYS A 155 -3.21 48.76 -16.21
CA LYS A 155 -2.26 49.77 -16.69
C LYS A 155 -2.70 50.38 -18.02
N VAL A 156 -2.50 51.69 -18.15
CA VAL A 156 -2.64 52.46 -19.39
C VAL A 156 -1.33 53.20 -19.59
N ASP A 157 -0.70 53.07 -20.76
CA ASP A 157 0.62 53.65 -21.05
C ASP A 157 1.68 53.37 -19.96
N ASN A 158 1.65 52.13 -19.44
CA ASN A 158 2.49 51.63 -18.35
C ASN A 158 2.28 52.29 -16.97
N GLN A 159 1.28 53.18 -16.82
CA GLN A 159 0.87 53.78 -15.54
C GLN A 159 -0.25 52.97 -14.89
N LEU A 160 -0.17 52.80 -13.57
CA LEU A 160 -1.20 52.11 -12.78
C LEU A 160 -2.46 52.99 -12.69
N VAL A 161 -3.54 52.56 -13.33
CA VAL A 161 -4.85 53.25 -13.28
C VAL A 161 -5.85 52.54 -12.38
N GLY A 162 -5.55 51.32 -11.92
CA GLY A 162 -6.39 50.56 -11.00
C GLY A 162 -5.93 49.11 -10.85
N SER A 163 -6.79 48.24 -10.36
CA SER A 163 -6.54 46.79 -10.31
C SER A 163 -7.83 46.01 -10.49
N VAL A 164 -7.79 44.89 -11.19
CA VAL A 164 -8.86 43.89 -11.19
C VAL A 164 -8.52 42.83 -10.15
N GLN A 165 -9.51 42.42 -9.37
CA GLN A 165 -9.38 41.29 -8.45
C GLN A 165 -10.57 40.33 -8.56
N LEU A 166 -10.28 39.06 -8.32
CA LEU A 166 -11.25 37.97 -8.24
C LEU A 166 -11.18 37.38 -6.83
N ALA A 167 -12.32 37.23 -6.18
CA ALA A 167 -12.42 36.69 -4.84
C ALA A 167 -12.88 35.23 -4.84
N PHE A 168 -11.93 34.31 -4.60
CA PHE A 168 -12.14 32.87 -4.62
C PHE A 168 -12.52 32.33 -3.23
N HIS A 169 -13.57 31.52 -3.14
CA HIS A 169 -14.00 30.94 -1.86
C HIS A 169 -13.12 29.75 -1.45
N LEU A 170 -12.72 29.69 -0.17
CA LEU A 170 -12.04 28.52 0.38
C LEU A 170 -12.91 27.25 0.33
N ASP A 171 -14.25 27.41 0.40
CA ASP A 171 -15.21 26.31 0.26
C ASP A 171 -15.00 25.54 -1.07
N LYS A 172 -14.65 26.26 -2.14
CA LYS A 172 -14.42 25.66 -3.47
C LYS A 172 -13.10 24.90 -3.56
N LEU A 173 -12.04 25.40 -2.91
CA LEU A 173 -10.81 24.62 -2.73
C LEU A 173 -11.08 23.36 -1.89
N SER A 174 -11.95 23.46 -0.89
CA SER A 174 -12.32 22.33 -0.03
C SER A 174 -13.10 21.26 -0.81
N GLU A 175 -14.10 21.67 -1.61
CA GLU A 175 -14.82 20.76 -2.54
C GLU A 175 -13.86 20.10 -3.54
N PHE A 176 -12.85 20.83 -4.01
CA PHE A 176 -11.85 20.30 -4.92
C PHE A 176 -11.00 19.20 -4.28
N VAL A 177 -10.43 19.44 -3.10
CA VAL A 177 -9.62 18.42 -2.39
C VAL A 177 -10.47 17.28 -1.84
N GLU A 178 -11.75 17.51 -1.53
CA GLU A 178 -12.71 16.47 -1.16
C GLU A 178 -12.92 15.49 -2.31
N LYS A 179 -13.13 15.97 -3.55
CA LYS A 179 -13.26 15.10 -4.72
C LYS A 179 -12.00 14.26 -4.99
N LEU A 180 -10.83 14.76 -4.60
CA LEU A 180 -9.55 14.07 -4.72
C LEU A 180 -9.27 13.10 -3.58
N SER A 181 -9.94 13.28 -2.44
CA SER A 181 -9.85 12.41 -1.26
C SER A 181 -10.63 11.13 -1.51
N LYS A 182 -9.93 10.07 -1.94
CA LYS A 182 -10.51 8.75 -2.26
C LYS A 182 -9.70 7.63 -1.66
N ASN A 183 -10.31 6.44 -1.54
CA ASN A 183 -9.64 5.20 -1.10
C ASN A 183 -8.92 5.35 0.26
N SER A 184 -9.57 6.01 1.22
CA SER A 184 -9.04 6.31 2.56
C SER A 184 -7.79 7.20 2.56
N ARG A 185 -7.61 7.99 1.50
CA ARG A 185 -6.65 9.09 1.44
C ARG A 185 -7.38 10.41 1.58
N THR A 186 -6.72 11.36 2.24
CA THR A 186 -7.24 12.71 2.44
C THR A 186 -6.27 13.71 1.84
N ALA A 187 -6.74 14.44 0.84
CA ALA A 187 -6.02 15.57 0.27
C ALA A 187 -6.40 16.85 1.01
N PHE A 188 -5.43 17.70 1.30
CA PHE A 188 -5.67 18.99 1.93
C PHE A 188 -4.58 19.99 1.57
N ILE A 189 -4.82 21.27 1.85
CA ILE A 189 -3.90 22.35 1.53
C ILE A 189 -3.66 23.20 2.78
N VAL A 190 -2.39 23.50 3.02
CA VAL A 190 -1.92 24.44 4.03
C VAL A 190 -1.40 25.69 3.33
N ASP A 191 -1.77 26.86 3.82
CA ASP A 191 -1.29 28.13 3.24
C ASP A 191 0.13 28.49 3.67
N ARG A 192 0.58 29.67 3.24
CA ARG A 192 1.93 30.23 3.51
C ARG A 192 2.21 30.46 4.99
N ASP A 193 1.17 30.61 5.81
CA ASP A 193 1.26 30.87 7.25
C ASP A 193 1.16 29.57 8.07
N GLY A 194 1.14 28.41 7.42
CA GLY A 194 1.01 27.12 8.09
C GLY A 194 -0.39 26.83 8.64
N LYS A 195 -1.42 27.49 8.10
CA LYS A 195 -2.82 27.29 8.51
C LYS A 195 -3.63 26.54 7.45
N MET A 196 -4.63 25.80 7.90
CA MET A 196 -5.51 25.03 7.03
C MET A 196 -6.24 25.95 6.03
N LEU A 197 -6.00 25.73 4.73
CA LEU A 197 -6.62 26.46 3.62
C LEU A 197 -7.80 25.69 3.04
N ALA A 198 -7.63 24.38 2.81
CA ALA A 198 -8.65 23.53 2.23
C ALA A 198 -8.55 22.12 2.83
N HIS A 199 -9.68 21.56 3.23
CA HIS A 199 -9.76 20.21 3.80
C HIS A 199 -11.19 19.67 3.61
N PRO A 200 -11.38 18.35 3.41
CA PRO A 200 -12.72 17.76 3.34
C PRO A 200 -13.55 17.99 4.61
N ASP A 201 -12.90 17.93 5.78
CA ASP A 201 -13.48 18.39 7.05
C ASP A 201 -13.52 19.94 7.11
N LYS A 202 -14.73 20.48 6.94
CA LYS A 202 -15.01 21.92 6.98
C LYS A 202 -14.73 22.57 8.34
N LYS A 203 -14.72 21.80 9.42
CA LYS A 203 -14.37 22.35 10.74
C LYS A 203 -12.93 22.86 10.75
N LEU A 204 -12.02 22.10 10.15
CA LEU A 204 -10.60 22.44 10.14
C LEU A 204 -10.31 23.72 9.33
N THR A 205 -11.05 23.95 8.24
CA THR A 205 -10.93 25.17 7.41
C THR A 205 -11.62 26.36 8.06
N THR A 206 -12.79 26.17 8.69
CA THR A 206 -13.51 27.22 9.42
C THR A 206 -12.72 27.74 10.62
N GLU A 207 -12.07 26.83 11.37
CA GLU A 207 -11.21 27.18 12.50
C GLU A 207 -9.82 27.65 12.08
N ARG A 208 -9.49 27.59 10.77
CA ARG A 208 -8.16 27.91 10.22
C ARG A 208 -7.07 27.21 11.02
N THR A 209 -7.25 25.90 11.23
CA THR A 209 -6.45 25.08 12.13
C THR A 209 -4.96 25.31 11.90
N ASP A 210 -4.24 25.66 12.96
CA ASP A 210 -2.79 25.84 12.92
C ASP A 210 -2.08 24.49 12.83
N MET A 211 -1.24 24.35 11.80
CA MET A 211 -0.45 23.18 11.47
C MET A 211 1.06 23.44 11.64
N ASN A 212 1.49 24.64 12.06
CA ASN A 212 2.90 24.98 12.25
C ASN A 212 3.60 24.13 13.32
N GLY A 213 2.84 23.55 14.26
CA GLY A 213 3.37 22.62 15.26
C GLY A 213 3.84 21.28 14.68
N ILE A 214 3.55 21.01 13.40
CA ILE A 214 3.88 19.73 12.77
C ILE A 214 5.17 19.87 11.95
N PRO A 215 6.22 19.06 12.21
CA PRO A 215 7.54 19.23 11.60
C PRO A 215 7.53 19.24 10.07
N PHE A 216 6.73 18.40 9.43
CA PHE A 216 6.69 18.32 7.97
C PHE A 216 6.16 19.62 7.34
N VAL A 217 5.23 20.31 8.00
CA VAL A 217 4.68 21.59 7.51
C VAL A 217 5.76 22.66 7.52
N GLN A 218 6.55 22.74 8.60
CA GLN A 218 7.66 23.69 8.67
C GLN A 218 8.73 23.43 7.61
N GLN A 219 9.03 22.16 7.34
CA GLN A 219 9.96 21.77 6.27
C GLN A 219 9.38 22.12 4.90
N ALA A 220 8.10 21.82 4.69
CA ALA A 220 7.41 22.10 3.45
C ALA A 220 7.38 23.60 3.13
N LEU A 221 7.07 24.44 4.12
CA LEU A 221 7.05 25.90 3.97
C LEU A 221 8.43 26.49 3.63
N LYS A 222 9.52 25.82 4.03
CA LYS A 222 10.91 26.16 3.64
C LYS A 222 11.29 25.68 2.24
N GLY A 223 10.39 25.03 1.52
CA GLY A 223 10.59 24.55 0.15
C GLY A 223 10.91 23.07 0.03
N ALA A 224 10.86 22.30 1.12
CA ALA A 224 11.01 20.84 1.02
C ALA A 224 9.74 20.21 0.43
N SER A 225 9.92 19.11 -0.29
CA SER A 225 8.84 18.21 -0.70
C SER A 225 9.26 16.78 -0.37
N GLY A 226 8.30 15.93 -0.06
CA GLY A 226 8.58 14.54 0.26
C GLY A 226 7.56 13.93 1.20
N GLN A 227 8.06 13.17 2.17
CA GLN A 227 7.24 12.36 3.05
C GLN A 227 7.57 12.53 4.52
N ALA A 228 6.54 12.39 5.36
CA ALA A 228 6.70 12.34 6.80
C ALA A 228 5.61 11.47 7.43
N GLU A 229 5.92 10.90 8.57
CA GLU A 229 4.91 10.40 9.50
C GLU A 229 4.57 11.50 10.50
N TYR A 230 3.30 11.61 10.84
CA TYR A 230 2.86 12.53 11.88
C TYR A 230 1.63 11.98 12.61
N THR A 231 1.38 12.49 13.81
CA THR A 231 0.15 12.20 14.55
C THR A 231 -0.74 13.41 14.49
N SER A 232 -1.96 13.26 13.98
CA SER A 232 -2.93 14.36 13.94
C SER A 232 -3.45 14.69 15.34
N LYS A 233 -4.12 15.83 15.49
CA LYS A 233 -4.62 16.32 16.80
C LYS A 233 -5.62 15.37 17.48
N ASP A 234 -6.25 14.51 16.69
CA ASP A 234 -7.14 13.43 17.13
C ASP A 234 -6.39 12.17 17.63
N GLY A 235 -5.05 12.17 17.60
CA GLY A 235 -4.22 11.05 18.06
C GLY A 235 -3.97 9.97 17.01
N VAL A 236 -4.45 10.15 15.77
CA VAL A 236 -4.29 9.16 14.70
C VAL A 236 -2.91 9.30 14.03
N LYS A 237 -2.18 8.19 13.93
CA LYS A 237 -0.92 8.15 13.16
C LYS A 237 -1.20 8.10 11.67
N LYS A 238 -0.55 8.99 10.92
CA LYS A 238 -0.75 9.16 9.49
C LYS A 238 0.58 9.29 8.77
N LEU A 239 0.64 8.72 7.57
CA LEU A 239 1.71 8.97 6.62
C LEU A 239 1.24 10.06 5.66
N VAL A 240 2.03 11.12 5.51
CA VAL A 240 1.72 12.24 4.62
C VAL A 240 2.77 12.38 3.53
N ARG A 241 2.31 12.66 2.31
CA ARG A 241 3.12 13.20 1.22
C ARG A 241 2.78 14.67 1.05
N TYR A 242 3.79 15.50 0.88
CA TYR A 242 3.60 16.94 0.74
C TYR A 242 4.47 17.52 -0.38
N GLN A 243 3.90 18.49 -1.07
CA GLN A 243 4.54 19.24 -2.13
C GLN A 243 4.21 20.71 -1.97
N ARG A 244 5.24 21.57 -1.92
CA ARG A 244 5.02 23.01 -2.01
C ARG A 244 4.79 23.39 -3.48
N GLU A 245 3.71 24.13 -3.74
CA GLU A 245 3.42 24.71 -5.04
C GLU A 245 4.14 26.06 -5.15
N GLU A 246 4.81 26.31 -6.27
CA GLU A 246 5.77 27.40 -6.39
C GLU A 246 5.12 28.79 -6.46
N LYS A 247 4.01 28.94 -7.21
CA LYS A 247 3.37 30.24 -7.46
C LYS A 247 2.60 30.76 -6.24
N THR A 248 1.75 29.90 -5.69
CA THR A 248 0.91 30.15 -4.53
C THR A 248 1.72 30.04 -3.23
N GLY A 249 2.80 29.27 -3.20
CA GLY A 249 3.52 28.96 -1.97
C GLY A 249 2.73 28.10 -0.98
N TRP A 250 1.61 27.53 -1.41
CA TRP A 250 0.80 26.61 -0.62
C TRP A 250 1.45 25.23 -0.57
N VAL A 251 1.23 24.54 0.54
CA VAL A 251 1.67 23.16 0.71
C VAL A 251 0.47 22.26 0.48
N VAL A 252 0.54 21.46 -0.58
CA VAL A 252 -0.45 20.44 -0.89
C VAL A 252 -0.04 19.15 -0.21
N CYS A 253 -0.97 18.54 0.50
CA CYS A 253 -0.75 17.35 1.29
C CYS A 253 -1.70 16.24 0.87
N LEU A 254 -1.22 15.00 0.89
CA LEU A 254 -2.00 13.79 0.75
C LEU A 254 -1.63 12.86 1.89
N GLU A 255 -2.57 12.59 2.78
CA GLU A 255 -2.37 11.74 3.94
C GLU A 255 -3.16 10.44 3.86
N VAL A 256 -2.63 9.41 4.53
CA VAL A 256 -3.29 8.12 4.72
C VAL A 256 -3.09 7.66 6.16
N PRO A 257 -4.16 7.24 6.86
CA PRO A 257 -4.02 6.65 8.19
C PRO A 257 -3.18 5.39 8.16
N GLN A 258 -2.30 5.22 9.14
CA GLN A 258 -1.43 4.05 9.25
C GLN A 258 -2.23 2.75 9.34
N GLU A 259 -3.39 2.77 10.00
CA GLU A 259 -4.30 1.61 10.12
C GLU A 259 -4.79 1.08 8.75
N VAL A 260 -4.91 1.96 7.75
CA VAL A 260 -5.29 1.56 6.38
C VAL A 260 -4.14 0.80 5.70
N LEU A 261 -2.90 1.19 5.97
CA LEU A 261 -1.71 0.49 5.50
C LEU A 261 -1.60 -0.88 6.20
N ASP A 262 -1.76 -0.89 7.52
CA ASP A 262 -1.66 -2.08 8.36
C ASP A 262 -2.77 -3.11 8.04
N SER A 263 -4.00 -2.67 7.81
CA SER A 263 -5.13 -3.56 7.49
C SER A 263 -4.95 -4.28 6.14
N LYS A 264 -4.41 -3.58 5.13
CA LYS A 264 -4.05 -4.18 3.84
C LYS A 264 -2.92 -5.21 4.01
N GLN A 265 -1.91 -4.92 4.82
CA GLN A 265 -0.84 -5.86 5.14
C GLN A 265 -1.35 -7.08 5.95
N ASN A 266 -2.27 -6.87 6.89
CA ASN A 266 -2.83 -7.94 7.71
C ASN A 266 -3.63 -8.95 6.88
N SER A 267 -4.36 -8.49 5.88
CA SER A 267 -5.10 -9.39 4.96
C SER A 267 -4.16 -10.34 4.23
N ILE A 268 -3.01 -9.83 3.76
CA ILE A 268 -1.98 -10.63 3.11
C ILE A 268 -1.31 -11.58 4.11
N LYS A 269 -1.03 -11.10 5.33
CA LYS A 269 -0.48 -11.92 6.42
C LYS A 269 -1.38 -13.13 6.71
N TYR A 270 -2.69 -12.95 6.77
CA TYR A 270 -3.63 -14.05 6.98
C TYR A 270 -3.64 -15.05 5.82
N ILE A 271 -3.53 -14.59 4.58
CA ILE A 271 -3.42 -15.48 3.40
C ILE A 271 -2.13 -16.30 3.46
N VAL A 272 -1.00 -15.68 3.82
CA VAL A 272 0.29 -16.38 3.97
C VAL A 272 0.26 -17.39 5.11
N ILE A 273 -0.36 -17.06 6.25
CA ILE A 273 -0.51 -17.99 7.36
C ILE A 273 -1.45 -19.15 6.98
N ALA A 274 -2.58 -18.86 6.33
CA ALA A 274 -3.52 -19.88 5.89
C ALA A 274 -2.88 -20.86 4.90
N SER A 275 -2.09 -20.37 3.93
CA SER A 275 -1.38 -21.22 2.97
C SER A 275 -0.32 -22.08 3.66
N LEU A 276 0.41 -21.55 4.65
CA LEU A 276 1.34 -22.34 5.48
C LEU A 276 0.62 -23.46 6.24
N VAL A 277 -0.52 -23.18 6.86
CA VAL A 277 -1.29 -24.18 7.61
C VAL A 277 -1.76 -25.31 6.68
N VAL A 278 -2.35 -24.96 5.54
CA VAL A 278 -2.79 -25.95 4.54
C VAL A 278 -1.63 -26.84 4.10
N LEU A 279 -0.46 -26.25 3.88
CA LEU A 279 0.67 -26.98 3.35
C LEU A 279 1.33 -27.87 4.42
N ILE A 280 1.38 -27.45 5.69
CA ILE A 280 1.77 -28.32 6.81
C ILE A 280 0.85 -29.54 6.89
N LEU A 281 -0.46 -29.35 6.75
CA LEU A 281 -1.42 -30.46 6.74
C LEU A 281 -1.14 -31.43 5.59
N VAL A 282 -0.86 -30.93 4.39
CA VAL A 282 -0.50 -31.75 3.22
C VAL A 282 0.78 -32.57 3.49
N VAL A 283 1.83 -31.95 4.03
CA VAL A 283 3.09 -32.65 4.36
C VAL A 283 2.87 -33.71 5.43
N LEU A 284 2.04 -33.44 6.45
CA LEU A 284 1.71 -34.43 7.49
C LEU A 284 0.95 -35.64 6.93
N ILE A 285 -0.02 -35.40 6.05
CA ILE A 285 -0.82 -36.46 5.40
C ILE A 285 0.07 -37.30 4.48
N LEU A 286 0.77 -36.66 3.53
CA LEU A 286 1.63 -37.35 2.57
C LEU A 286 2.83 -38.01 3.24
N GLY A 287 3.48 -37.32 4.18
CA GLY A 287 4.59 -37.86 4.96
C GLY A 287 4.19 -39.07 5.78
N SER A 288 2.99 -39.05 6.39
CA SER A 288 2.45 -40.22 7.10
C SER A 288 2.12 -41.38 6.16
N PHE A 289 1.57 -41.09 4.98
CA PHE A 289 1.27 -42.09 3.96
C PHE A 289 2.54 -42.78 3.46
N ILE A 290 3.54 -42.01 3.02
CA ILE A 290 4.84 -42.51 2.55
C ILE A 290 5.55 -43.27 3.67
N ALA A 291 5.59 -42.72 4.89
CA ALA A 291 6.26 -43.38 6.00
C ALA A 291 5.60 -44.71 6.38
N ASN A 292 4.28 -44.82 6.28
CA ASN A 292 3.59 -46.10 6.46
C ASN A 292 3.92 -47.08 5.34
N ARG A 293 3.94 -46.64 4.08
CA ARG A 293 4.20 -47.49 2.90
C ARG A 293 5.60 -48.11 2.95
N ILE A 294 6.60 -47.36 3.45
CA ILE A 294 7.98 -47.85 3.59
C ILE A 294 8.17 -48.64 4.90
N THR A 295 7.73 -48.09 6.03
CA THR A 295 8.09 -48.65 7.34
C THR A 295 7.32 -49.94 7.65
N LYS A 296 6.05 -50.07 7.25
CA LYS A 296 5.25 -51.27 7.57
C LYS A 296 5.83 -52.55 6.95
N PRO A 297 6.15 -52.61 5.64
CA PRO A 297 6.80 -53.79 5.04
C PRO A 297 8.15 -54.13 5.69
N ILE A 298 8.99 -53.12 5.96
CA ILE A 298 10.30 -53.33 6.57
C ILE A 298 10.15 -53.94 7.98
N ILE A 299 9.20 -53.45 8.79
CA ILE A 299 8.92 -54.04 10.11
C ILE A 299 8.43 -55.49 9.97
N ALA A 300 7.60 -55.80 8.97
CA ALA A 300 7.14 -57.17 8.72
C ALA A 300 8.30 -58.11 8.34
N MET A 301 9.24 -57.66 7.50
CA MET A 301 10.44 -58.42 7.16
C MET A 301 11.34 -58.64 8.37
N VAL A 302 11.54 -57.61 9.21
CA VAL A 302 12.31 -57.74 10.46
C VAL A 302 11.68 -58.79 11.39
N ALA A 303 10.35 -58.82 11.50
CA ALA A 303 9.65 -59.81 12.31
C ALA A 303 9.86 -61.24 11.80
N VAL A 304 9.81 -61.47 10.48
CA VAL A 304 10.11 -62.79 9.89
C VAL A 304 11.58 -63.16 10.07
N SER A 305 12.49 -62.21 9.88
CA SER A 305 13.93 -62.41 10.11
C SER A 305 14.24 -62.85 11.54
N ASN A 306 13.57 -62.28 12.54
CA ASN A 306 13.76 -62.69 13.94
C ASN A 306 13.33 -64.15 14.17
N ARG A 307 12.24 -64.61 13.54
CA ARG A 307 11.81 -66.01 13.64
C ARG A 307 12.79 -66.97 12.97
N ILE A 308 13.38 -66.57 11.85
CA ILE A 308 14.42 -67.34 11.18
C ILE A 308 15.64 -67.52 12.10
N ILE A 309 16.04 -66.47 12.82
CA ILE A 309 17.14 -66.53 13.79
C ILE A 309 16.83 -67.53 14.92
N GLU A 310 15.56 -67.64 15.33
CA GLU A 310 15.09 -68.63 16.30
C GLU A 310 14.94 -70.05 15.72
N GLY A 311 15.27 -70.25 14.44
CA GLY A 311 15.17 -71.54 13.74
C GLY A 311 13.79 -71.84 13.12
N ASP A 312 12.82 -70.93 13.22
CA ASP A 312 11.49 -71.10 12.60
C ASP A 312 11.44 -70.52 11.18
N LEU A 313 11.68 -71.41 10.20
CA LEU A 313 11.65 -71.09 8.76
C LEU A 313 10.24 -71.17 8.13
N ARG A 314 9.17 -71.38 8.91
CA ARG A 314 7.81 -71.61 8.34
C ARG A 314 7.13 -70.34 7.84
N ASN A 315 7.58 -69.17 8.29
CA ASN A 315 6.94 -67.89 8.00
C ASN A 315 7.62 -67.17 6.82
N THR A 316 6.81 -66.47 6.01
CA THR A 316 7.28 -65.59 4.93
C THR A 316 6.75 -64.17 5.12
N ALA A 317 7.44 -63.18 4.56
CA ALA A 317 7.01 -61.79 4.59
C ALA A 317 6.01 -61.55 3.45
N ASN A 318 4.71 -61.68 3.74
CA ASN A 318 3.66 -61.45 2.75
C ASN A 318 3.41 -59.94 2.57
N ILE A 319 4.15 -59.34 1.62
CA ILE A 319 4.16 -57.90 1.39
C ILE A 319 3.64 -57.62 -0.02
N SER A 320 2.51 -56.93 -0.11
CA SER A 320 1.93 -56.45 -1.36
C SER A 320 2.42 -55.03 -1.66
N ALA A 321 3.68 -54.92 -2.10
CA ALA A 321 4.26 -53.68 -2.59
C ALA A 321 4.73 -53.86 -4.03
N SER A 322 4.56 -52.82 -4.87
CA SER A 322 4.93 -52.83 -6.29
C SER A 322 6.20 -52.03 -6.58
N ASP A 323 6.87 -51.52 -5.55
CA ASP A 323 8.10 -50.75 -5.59
C ASP A 323 9.30 -51.62 -5.20
N GLU A 324 10.47 -51.02 -5.01
CA GLU A 324 11.71 -51.69 -4.62
C GLU A 324 11.56 -52.47 -3.31
N VAL A 325 10.66 -52.05 -2.42
CA VAL A 325 10.35 -52.76 -1.17
C VAL A 325 9.67 -54.10 -1.46
N GLY A 326 8.81 -54.15 -2.48
CA GLY A 326 8.18 -55.39 -2.96
C GLY A 326 9.18 -56.36 -3.59
N VAL A 327 10.09 -55.84 -4.42
CA VAL A 327 11.17 -56.65 -5.01
C VAL A 327 12.05 -57.24 -3.91
N LEU A 328 12.42 -56.43 -2.91
CA LEU A 328 13.20 -56.88 -1.76
C LEU A 328 12.46 -57.96 -0.96
N ALA A 329 11.16 -57.78 -0.70
CA ALA A 329 10.36 -58.78 0.01
C ALA A 329 10.30 -60.13 -0.74
N LYS A 330 10.16 -60.09 -2.08
CA LYS A 330 10.19 -61.30 -2.92
C LYS A 330 11.53 -62.02 -2.83
N ASN A 331 12.64 -61.28 -3.00
CA ASN A 331 13.98 -61.85 -2.91
C ASN A 331 14.27 -62.41 -1.50
N PHE A 332 13.81 -61.73 -0.47
CA PHE A 332 13.91 -62.20 0.92
C PHE A 332 13.16 -63.53 1.10
N ASN A 333 11.92 -63.65 0.60
CA ASN A 333 11.17 -64.91 0.68
C ASN A 333 11.84 -66.04 -0.11
N THR A 334 12.44 -65.76 -1.27
CA THR A 334 13.23 -66.76 -2.02
C THR A 334 14.43 -67.26 -1.21
N MET A 335 15.11 -66.38 -0.46
CA MET A 335 16.19 -66.77 0.44
C MET A 335 15.69 -67.71 1.55
N VAL A 336 14.54 -67.42 2.17
CA VAL A 336 13.94 -68.29 3.20
C VAL A 336 13.62 -69.67 2.63
N GLU A 337 13.07 -69.73 1.42
CA GLU A 337 12.75 -70.99 0.76
C GLU A 337 14.01 -71.81 0.46
N ASN A 338 15.06 -71.18 -0.05
CA ASN A 338 16.34 -71.84 -0.29
C ASN A 338 16.95 -72.38 1.01
N LEU A 339 16.87 -71.63 2.12
CA LEU A 339 17.31 -72.11 3.44
C LEU A 339 16.52 -73.33 3.90
N ARG A 340 15.20 -73.33 3.71
CA ARG A 340 14.35 -74.48 4.06
C ARG A 340 14.74 -75.72 3.24
N GLY A 341 14.94 -75.55 1.93
CA GLY A 341 15.37 -76.64 1.05
C GLY A 341 16.76 -77.19 1.42
N LEU A 342 17.70 -76.33 1.83
CA LEU A 342 19.01 -76.78 2.32
C LEU A 342 18.89 -77.60 3.61
N ILE A 343 18.03 -77.20 4.56
CA ILE A 343 17.79 -77.96 5.80
C ILE A 343 17.15 -79.32 5.49
N GLU A 344 16.18 -79.37 4.57
CA GLU A 344 15.54 -80.63 4.13
C GLU A 344 16.53 -81.57 3.43
N GLN A 345 17.41 -81.04 2.59
CA GLN A 345 18.50 -81.81 2.00
C GLN A 345 19.46 -82.37 3.06
N ILE A 346 19.84 -81.57 4.06
CA ILE A 346 20.67 -82.03 5.18
C ILE A 346 19.96 -83.15 5.96
N TYR A 347 18.67 -83.03 6.22
CA TYR A 347 17.88 -84.05 6.92
C TYR A 347 17.82 -85.36 6.12
N THR A 348 17.46 -85.30 4.83
CA THR A 348 17.39 -86.48 3.96
C THR A 348 18.77 -87.13 3.73
N SER A 349 19.85 -86.34 3.63
CA SER A 349 21.21 -86.87 3.60
C SER A 349 21.59 -87.55 4.92
N SER A 350 21.17 -87.00 6.06
CA SER A 350 21.41 -87.61 7.38
C SER A 350 20.64 -88.92 7.55
N GLU A 351 19.39 -88.99 7.07
CA GLU A 351 18.57 -90.19 7.07
C GLU A 351 19.16 -91.29 6.18
N LYS A 352 19.58 -90.96 4.95
CA LYS A 352 20.29 -91.90 4.07
C LYS A 352 21.60 -92.39 4.69
N LEU A 353 22.35 -91.49 5.34
CA LEU A 353 23.59 -91.86 6.03
C LEU A 353 23.31 -92.81 7.21
N ALA A 354 22.25 -92.56 7.97
CA ALA A 354 21.82 -93.43 9.06
C ALA A 354 21.40 -94.82 8.53
N SER A 355 20.56 -94.88 7.50
CA SER A 355 20.13 -96.15 6.90
C SER A 355 21.30 -96.95 6.32
N SER A 356 22.25 -96.28 5.65
CA SER A 356 23.47 -96.95 5.15
C SER A 356 24.38 -97.42 6.29
N SER A 357 24.42 -96.70 7.41
CA SER A 357 25.20 -97.13 8.60
C SER A 357 24.56 -98.35 9.28
N GLU A 358 23.23 -98.42 9.33
CA GLU A 358 22.49 -99.61 9.81
C GLU A 358 22.74 -100.82 8.90
N GLU A 359 22.69 -100.64 7.58
CA GLU A 359 22.96 -101.70 6.59
C GLU A 359 24.41 -102.23 6.69
N LEU A 360 25.38 -101.33 6.88
CA LEU A 360 26.78 -101.70 7.13
C LEU A 360 26.95 -102.48 8.45
N THR A 361 26.25 -102.06 9.51
CA THR A 361 26.31 -102.74 10.81
C THR A 361 25.70 -104.15 10.72
N ALA A 362 24.54 -104.28 10.09
CA ALA A 362 23.90 -105.58 9.85
C ALA A 362 24.78 -106.51 8.99
N SER A 363 25.44 -105.96 7.97
CA SER A 363 26.38 -106.72 7.12
C SER A 363 27.64 -107.16 7.86
N ALA A 364 28.12 -106.34 8.82
CA ALA A 364 29.26 -106.65 9.67
C ALA A 364 28.94 -107.70 10.75
N GLU A 365 27.69 -107.81 11.21
CA GLU A 365 27.24 -108.87 12.14
C GLU A 365 27.00 -110.23 11.43
N GLN A 366 26.83 -110.22 10.11
CA GLN A 366 26.64 -111.42 9.28
C GLN A 366 27.95 -112.04 8.73
N SER A 367 29.09 -111.36 8.89
CA SER A 367 30.44 -111.87 8.58
C SER A 367 31.12 -112.37 9.85
#